data_AF-A0A359G4X7-F1
#
_entry.id   AF-A0A359G4X7-F1
#
_cell.length_a   1.000
_cell.length_b   1.000
_cell.length_c   1.000
_cell.angle_alpha   90.00
_cell.angle_beta   90.00
_cell.angle_gamma   90.00
#
_symmetry.space_group_name_H-M   'P 1'
#
loop_
_entity.id
_entity.type
_entity.pdbx_description
1 polymer ?
#
loop_
_entity_poly.entity_id
_entity_poly.type
_entity_poly.pdbx_seq_one_letter_code
_entity_poly.pdbx_strand_id
1 'polypeptide(L)'
;NQITSEVMDLYTERQQLQRAEFVGEPMMVSRIDTLHYNQIAGKRMTAFFRENKIFRNDVNGNVRTIFYVEDGEPAEVTMMSTVESGDASFYIEENQVVWIVYRNEIEDAFYPLDQVPATQEPYLKGFSWEGARRPVLGEVFDRRVRPSERDAREALPRPTFPIMQRMDAYRKQLLEEGRWADRRDEVDPETVEWMREMGFEVGQPRPEGSPF
;
A
#
# COMPACT_ATOMS: atom_id res chain seq x y z
N ASN A 1 -7.09 -9.08 -4.35
CA ASN A 1 -8.53 -8.86 -4.58
C ASN A 1 -8.79 -8.70 -6.07
N GLN A 2 -9.92 -9.22 -6.52
CA GLN A 2 -10.42 -9.17 -7.89
C GLN A 2 -11.92 -8.87 -7.83
N ILE A 3 -12.45 -8.15 -8.82
CA ILE A 3 -13.89 -8.01 -9.04
C ILE A 3 -14.18 -8.36 -10.50
N THR A 4 -15.15 -9.24 -10.74
CA THR A 4 -15.67 -9.60 -12.07
C THR A 4 -17.10 -9.12 -12.21
N SER A 5 -17.52 -8.82 -13.44
CA SER A 5 -18.85 -8.34 -13.79
C SER A 5 -19.03 -8.37 -15.31
N GLU A 6 -20.26 -8.44 -15.80
CA GLU A 6 -20.54 -8.28 -17.24
C GLU A 6 -20.28 -6.85 -17.72
N VAL A 7 -20.78 -5.86 -16.97
CA VAL A 7 -20.62 -4.43 -17.25
C VAL A 7 -19.97 -3.74 -16.06
N MET A 8 -19.01 -2.85 -16.35
CA MET A 8 -18.30 -2.06 -15.36
C MET A 8 -18.27 -0.59 -15.79
N ASP A 9 -18.82 0.29 -14.96
CA ASP A 9 -18.76 1.74 -15.16
C ASP A 9 -17.84 2.36 -14.11
N LEU A 10 -16.76 3.02 -14.56
CA LEU A 10 -15.79 3.67 -13.67
C LEU A 10 -15.94 5.19 -13.73
N TYR A 11 -16.01 5.81 -12.54
CA TYR A 11 -16.21 7.24 -12.39
C TYR A 11 -14.95 7.86 -11.79
N THR A 12 -14.40 8.86 -12.47
CA THR A 12 -13.20 9.57 -12.03
C THR A 12 -13.47 11.06 -11.92
N GLU A 13 -12.80 11.70 -10.97
CA GLU A 13 -12.76 13.14 -10.82
C GLU A 13 -11.32 13.55 -10.53
N ARG A 14 -10.80 14.56 -11.23
CA ARG A 14 -9.42 15.07 -11.05
C ARG A 14 -8.35 13.96 -11.05
N GLN A 15 -8.48 13.00 -11.98
CA GLN A 15 -7.59 11.85 -12.12
C GLN A 15 -7.58 10.89 -10.91
N GLN A 16 -8.60 10.96 -10.05
CA GLN A 16 -8.81 10.04 -8.93
C GLN A 16 -10.09 9.24 -9.15
N LEU A 17 -10.04 7.94 -8.88
CA LEU A 17 -11.23 7.09 -8.85
C LEU A 17 -12.16 7.56 -7.73
N GLN A 18 -13.46 7.66 -8.03
CA GLN A 18 -14.50 8.03 -7.07
C GLN A 18 -15.36 6.83 -6.74
N ARG A 19 -15.90 6.18 -7.77
CA ARG A 19 -16.65 4.93 -7.63
C ARG A 19 -16.53 4.06 -8.88
N ALA A 20 -16.81 2.78 -8.73
CA ALA A 20 -17.03 1.84 -9.81
C ALA A 20 -18.34 1.09 -9.57
N GLU A 21 -19.16 0.98 -10.61
CA GLU A 21 -20.43 0.26 -10.59
C GLU A 21 -20.30 -1.02 -11.42
N PHE A 22 -20.78 -2.13 -10.88
CA PHE A 22 -20.68 -3.45 -11.46
C PHE A 22 -22.09 -4.06 -11.57
N VAL A 23 -22.48 -4.44 -12.79
CA VAL A 23 -23.80 -4.98 -13.14
C VAL A 23 -23.65 -6.25 -13.98
N GLY A 24 -24.58 -7.18 -13.81
CA GLY A 24 -24.57 -8.49 -14.47
C GLY A 24 -23.71 -9.47 -13.68
N GLU A 25 -24.28 -9.97 -12.58
CA GLU A 25 -23.69 -10.96 -11.67
C GLU A 25 -22.27 -10.61 -11.17
N PRO A 26 -22.08 -9.43 -10.55
CA PRO A 26 -20.77 -9.06 -10.03
C PRO A 26 -20.32 -9.97 -8.89
N MET A 27 -19.02 -10.27 -8.86
CA MET A 27 -18.39 -11.04 -7.80
C MET A 27 -17.06 -10.43 -7.38
N MET A 28 -16.88 -10.23 -6.08
CA MET A 28 -15.62 -9.85 -5.48
C MET A 28 -14.96 -11.07 -4.85
N VAL A 29 -13.69 -11.27 -5.15
CA VAL A 29 -12.87 -12.37 -4.63
C VAL A 29 -11.58 -11.84 -4.02
N SER A 30 -11.28 -12.25 -2.79
CA SER A 30 -9.98 -12.08 -2.16
C SER A 30 -9.38 -13.45 -1.86
N ARG A 31 -8.11 -13.64 -2.26
CA ARG A 31 -7.37 -14.87 -2.01
C ARG A 31 -6.69 -14.77 -0.65
N ILE A 32 -6.90 -15.77 0.20
CA ILE A 32 -6.20 -15.91 1.48
C ILE A 32 -4.96 -16.77 1.26
N ASP A 33 -5.15 -18.00 0.74
CA ASP A 33 -4.07 -18.93 0.45
C ASP A 33 -4.31 -19.68 -0.89
N THR A 34 -3.69 -20.84 -1.10
CA THR A 34 -3.90 -21.65 -2.33
C THR A 34 -5.29 -22.26 -2.46
N LEU A 35 -6.01 -22.46 -1.36
CA LEU A 35 -7.28 -23.18 -1.28
C LEU A 35 -8.46 -22.27 -0.91
N HIS A 36 -8.23 -21.27 -0.06
CA HIS A 36 -9.27 -20.45 0.56
C HIS A 36 -9.40 -19.06 -0.07
N TYR A 37 -10.65 -18.67 -0.34
CA TYR A 37 -11.00 -17.40 -0.97
C TYR A 37 -12.22 -16.79 -0.28
N ASN A 38 -12.10 -15.53 0.14
CA ASN A 38 -13.25 -14.73 0.52
C ASN A 38 -14.00 -14.32 -0.75
N GLN A 39 -15.30 -14.56 -0.78
CA GLN A 39 -16.14 -14.44 -1.96
C GLN A 39 -17.41 -13.71 -1.61
N ILE A 40 -17.77 -12.74 -2.43
CA ILE A 40 -18.98 -11.93 -2.26
C ILE A 40 -19.64 -11.80 -3.62
N ALA A 41 -20.89 -12.20 -3.74
CA ALA A 41 -21.70 -12.09 -4.95
C ALA A 41 -23.03 -11.38 -4.65
N GLY A 42 -23.61 -10.78 -5.68
CA GLY A 42 -24.95 -10.18 -5.61
C GLY A 42 -25.43 -9.75 -7.01
N LYS A 43 -26.54 -9.02 -7.09
CA LYS A 43 -27.07 -8.52 -8.37
C LYS A 43 -26.35 -7.27 -8.87
N ARG A 44 -25.94 -6.39 -7.96
CA ARG A 44 -25.20 -5.16 -8.25
C ARG A 44 -24.18 -4.90 -7.16
N MET A 45 -23.06 -4.31 -7.54
CA MET A 45 -22.00 -3.93 -6.63
C MET A 45 -21.51 -2.51 -6.94
N THR A 46 -21.24 -1.72 -5.91
CA THR A 46 -20.66 -0.39 -6.03
C THR A 46 -19.45 -0.28 -5.13
N ALA A 47 -18.26 -0.11 -5.72
CA ALA A 47 -17.03 0.15 -4.99
C ALA A 47 -16.77 1.64 -4.90
N PHE A 48 -16.45 2.14 -3.69
CA PHE A 48 -16.09 3.53 -3.43
C PHE A 48 -14.60 3.64 -3.15
N PHE A 49 -13.99 4.70 -3.68
CA PHE A 49 -12.55 4.89 -3.66
C PHE A 49 -12.17 6.12 -2.84
N ARG A 50 -11.02 6.02 -2.17
CA ARG A 50 -10.30 7.12 -1.53
C ARG A 50 -8.83 6.89 -1.80
N GLU A 51 -8.11 7.91 -2.29
CA GLU A 51 -6.69 7.79 -2.67
C GLU A 51 -6.44 6.62 -3.64
N ASN A 52 -7.35 6.41 -4.60
CA ASN A 52 -7.35 5.29 -5.55
C ASN A 52 -7.36 3.89 -4.91
N LYS A 53 -7.70 3.77 -3.62
CA LYS A 53 -7.93 2.50 -2.92
C LYS A 53 -9.41 2.34 -2.61
N ILE A 54 -9.93 1.11 -2.72
CA ILE A 54 -11.30 0.82 -2.31
C ILE A 54 -11.36 0.88 -0.79
N PHE A 55 -12.24 1.71 -0.24
CA PHE A 55 -12.49 1.77 1.21
C PHE A 55 -13.86 1.20 1.61
N ARG A 56 -14.79 1.10 0.65
CA ARG A 56 -16.12 0.56 0.85
C ARG A 56 -16.63 -0.13 -0.41
N ASN A 57 -17.29 -1.26 -0.25
CA ASN A 57 -17.99 -1.97 -1.31
C ASN A 57 -19.42 -2.27 -0.86
N ASP A 58 -20.41 -1.76 -1.59
CA ASP A 58 -21.83 -2.03 -1.34
C ASP A 58 -22.35 -3.05 -2.33
N VAL A 59 -22.99 -4.10 -1.84
CA VAL A 59 -23.55 -5.18 -2.64
C VAL A 59 -25.04 -5.28 -2.38
N ASN A 60 -25.84 -5.32 -3.45
CA ASN A 60 -27.29 -5.26 -3.37
C ASN A 60 -27.94 -6.38 -4.18
N GLY A 61 -28.97 -6.98 -3.57
CA GLY A 61 -29.84 -7.99 -4.16
C GLY A 61 -29.25 -9.38 -4.08
N ASN A 62 -29.86 -10.23 -3.24
CA ASN A 62 -29.48 -11.63 -3.03
C ASN A 62 -27.96 -11.77 -2.80
N VAL A 63 -27.44 -11.04 -1.83
CA VAL A 63 -26.04 -11.12 -1.44
C VAL A 63 -25.75 -12.52 -0.95
N ARG A 64 -24.66 -13.09 -1.43
CA ARG A 64 -24.11 -14.36 -0.96
C ARG A 64 -22.64 -14.15 -0.64
N THR A 65 -22.25 -14.55 0.56
CA THR A 65 -20.88 -14.47 1.02
C THR A 65 -20.39 -15.83 1.46
N ILE A 66 -19.17 -16.19 1.05
CA ILE A 66 -18.33 -17.17 1.74
C ILE A 66 -17.13 -16.41 2.28
N PHE A 67 -16.92 -16.44 3.59
CA PHE A 67 -15.80 -15.77 4.23
C PHE A 67 -15.05 -16.74 5.13
N TYR A 68 -13.74 -16.63 5.17
CA TYR A 68 -12.88 -17.44 6.01
C TYR A 68 -12.29 -16.56 7.10
N VAL A 69 -12.42 -17.01 8.35
CA VAL A 69 -11.88 -16.33 9.51
C VAL A 69 -10.48 -16.86 9.79
N GLU A 70 -9.52 -15.94 9.91
CA GLU A 70 -8.14 -16.23 10.29
C GLU A 70 -7.94 -15.89 11.78
N ASP A 71 -7.23 -16.74 12.51
CA ASP A 71 -6.86 -16.52 13.92
C ASP A 71 -5.42 -17.03 14.18
N GLY A 72 -4.78 -16.54 15.25
CA GLY A 72 -3.44 -16.92 15.67
C GLY A 72 -2.27 -16.12 15.06
N GLU A 73 -1.05 -16.41 15.54
CA GLU A 73 0.22 -15.89 15.00
C GLU A 73 1.20 -17.06 14.78
N PRO A 74 1.47 -17.48 13.51
CA PRO A 74 0.97 -16.91 12.26
C PRO A 74 -0.52 -17.13 12.07
N ALA A 75 -1.15 -16.28 11.25
CA ALA A 75 -2.57 -16.36 10.92
C ALA A 75 -2.90 -17.69 10.22
N GLU A 76 -3.84 -18.45 10.78
CA GLU A 76 -4.36 -19.70 10.22
C GLU A 76 -5.87 -19.60 10.02
N VAL A 77 -6.37 -20.16 8.91
CA VAL A 77 -7.81 -20.22 8.68
C VAL A 77 -8.43 -21.20 9.68
N THR A 78 -9.39 -20.74 10.47
CA THR A 78 -10.03 -21.55 11.53
C THR A 78 -11.49 -21.87 11.24
N MET A 79 -12.20 -20.96 10.59
CA MET A 79 -13.64 -21.10 10.33
C MET A 79 -14.01 -20.63 8.93
N MET A 80 -15.06 -21.25 8.40
CA MET A 80 -15.79 -20.79 7.22
C MET A 80 -17.15 -20.24 7.66
N SER A 81 -17.51 -19.05 7.20
CA SER A 81 -18.84 -18.49 7.33
C SER A 81 -19.52 -18.35 5.97
N THR A 82 -20.81 -18.65 5.96
CA THR A 82 -21.69 -18.44 4.81
C THR A 82 -22.80 -17.50 5.23
N VAL A 83 -23.04 -16.45 4.46
CA VAL A 83 -24.11 -15.48 4.76
C VAL A 83 -24.89 -15.19 3.49
N GLU A 84 -26.22 -15.32 3.57
CA GLU A 84 -27.15 -14.78 2.58
C GLU A 84 -27.87 -13.57 3.17
N SER A 85 -28.05 -12.51 2.37
CA SER A 85 -28.80 -11.32 2.77
C SER A 85 -29.37 -10.55 1.59
N GLY A 86 -30.28 -9.61 1.85
CA GLY A 86 -30.80 -8.70 0.83
C GLY A 86 -29.74 -7.71 0.35
N ASP A 87 -28.93 -7.18 1.26
CA ASP A 87 -27.83 -6.27 0.96
C ASP A 87 -26.69 -6.33 1.99
N ALA A 88 -25.50 -5.85 1.61
CA ALA A 88 -24.33 -5.83 2.47
C ALA A 88 -23.38 -4.67 2.14
N SER A 89 -22.67 -4.17 3.15
CA SER A 89 -21.57 -3.21 3.00
C SER A 89 -20.30 -3.76 3.61
N PHE A 90 -19.23 -3.78 2.82
CA PHE A 90 -17.90 -4.22 3.22
C PHE A 90 -16.98 -3.01 3.32
N TYR A 91 -16.36 -2.82 4.47
CA TYR A 91 -15.39 -1.76 4.73
C TYR A 91 -13.99 -2.35 4.67
N ILE A 92 -13.10 -1.66 3.96
CA ILE A 92 -11.80 -2.18 3.56
C ILE A 92 -10.72 -1.20 4.00
N GLU A 93 -9.73 -1.72 4.71
CA GLU A 93 -8.51 -1.00 5.11
C GLU A 93 -7.30 -1.85 4.72
N GLU A 94 -6.24 -1.21 4.21
CA GLU A 94 -5.01 -1.91 3.79
C GLU A 94 -5.23 -3.10 2.81
N ASN A 95 -6.28 -3.01 1.98
CA ASN A 95 -6.76 -4.08 1.08
C ASN A 95 -7.36 -5.32 1.76
N GLN A 96 -7.63 -5.26 3.05
CA GLN A 96 -8.32 -6.30 3.83
C GLN A 96 -9.71 -5.82 4.27
N VAL A 97 -10.67 -6.74 4.33
CA VAL A 97 -12.01 -6.42 4.84
C VAL A 97 -11.93 -6.37 6.37
N VAL A 98 -12.26 -5.22 6.96
CA VAL A 98 -12.19 -5.02 8.41
C VAL A 98 -13.56 -5.04 9.08
N TRP A 99 -14.62 -4.72 8.33
CA TRP A 99 -15.97 -4.68 8.87
C TRP A 99 -16.99 -4.99 7.79
N ILE A 100 -18.02 -5.76 8.14
CA ILE A 100 -19.10 -6.14 7.22
C ILE A 100 -20.43 -5.86 7.91
N VAL A 101 -21.34 -5.22 7.18
CA VAL A 101 -22.71 -4.97 7.65
C VAL A 101 -23.67 -5.63 6.68
N TYR A 102 -24.29 -6.72 7.12
CA TYR A 102 -25.39 -7.38 6.41
C TYR A 102 -26.73 -6.78 6.83
N ARG A 103 -27.67 -6.70 5.89
CA ARG A 103 -29.01 -6.15 6.10
C ARG A 103 -30.04 -6.93 5.28
N ASN A 104 -31.26 -6.96 5.80
CA ASN A 104 -32.45 -7.62 5.26
C ASN A 104 -32.33 -9.15 5.13
N GLU A 105 -33.23 -9.89 5.81
CA GLU A 105 -33.36 -11.36 5.69
C GLU A 105 -32.01 -12.08 5.76
N ILE A 106 -31.32 -11.92 6.90
CA ILE A 106 -29.98 -12.47 7.09
C ILE A 106 -30.11 -13.94 7.48
N GLU A 107 -29.52 -14.82 6.69
CA GLU A 107 -29.31 -16.23 7.02
C GLU A 107 -27.80 -16.48 7.05
N ASP A 108 -27.29 -16.89 8.21
CA ASP A 108 -25.87 -17.13 8.42
C ASP A 108 -25.59 -18.54 8.98
N ALA A 109 -24.41 -19.06 8.64
CA ALA A 109 -23.87 -20.27 9.24
C ALA A 109 -22.35 -20.14 9.39
N PHE A 110 -21.83 -20.69 10.48
CA PHE A 110 -20.41 -20.69 10.80
C PHE A 110 -19.98 -22.12 11.10
N TYR A 111 -18.89 -22.53 10.46
CA TYR A 111 -18.37 -23.88 10.53
C TYR A 111 -16.89 -23.83 10.91
N PRO A 112 -16.47 -24.54 11.98
CA PRO A 112 -15.09 -25.00 12.07
C PRO A 112 -14.71 -25.74 10.79
N LEU A 113 -13.48 -25.56 10.29
CA LEU A 113 -13.07 -26.14 9.00
C LEU A 113 -13.24 -27.66 8.92
N ASP A 114 -13.04 -28.37 10.03
CA ASP A 114 -13.19 -29.83 10.13
C ASP A 114 -14.67 -30.29 10.16
N GLN A 115 -15.60 -29.35 10.31
CA GLN A 115 -17.04 -29.59 10.44
C GLN A 115 -17.86 -28.97 9.32
N VAL A 116 -17.21 -28.46 8.27
CA VAL A 116 -17.90 -27.98 7.06
C VAL A 116 -18.66 -29.16 6.43
N PRO A 117 -19.99 -29.09 6.28
CA PRO A 117 -20.76 -30.16 5.67
C PRO A 117 -20.28 -30.46 4.25
N ALA A 118 -20.24 -31.73 3.85
CA ALA A 118 -19.84 -32.11 2.49
C ALA A 118 -20.75 -31.53 1.40
N THR A 119 -21.97 -31.11 1.77
CA THR A 119 -22.93 -30.43 0.89
C THR A 119 -22.64 -28.93 0.73
N GLN A 120 -21.80 -28.35 1.57
CA GLN A 120 -21.43 -26.94 1.49
C GLN A 120 -20.36 -26.77 0.41
N GLU A 121 -20.72 -26.08 -0.67
CA GLU A 121 -19.75 -25.75 -1.72
C GLU A 121 -18.75 -24.69 -1.19
N PRO A 122 -17.44 -24.86 -1.44
CA PRO A 122 -16.42 -23.89 -1.04
C PRO A 122 -16.38 -22.65 -1.96
N TYR A 123 -17.08 -22.70 -3.11
CA TYR A 123 -17.10 -21.63 -4.08
C TYR A 123 -18.53 -21.24 -4.44
N LEU A 124 -18.79 -19.94 -4.55
CA LEU A 124 -20.06 -19.45 -5.04
C LEU A 124 -20.20 -19.71 -6.55
N LYS A 125 -21.43 -19.90 -7.02
CA LYS A 125 -21.72 -20.01 -8.45
C LYS A 125 -21.16 -18.80 -9.20
N GLY A 126 -20.39 -19.07 -10.26
CA GLY A 126 -19.74 -18.03 -11.06
C GLY A 126 -18.34 -17.65 -10.56
N PHE A 127 -17.83 -18.30 -9.52
CA PHE A 127 -16.47 -18.10 -9.04
C PHE A 127 -15.44 -18.29 -10.14
N SER A 128 -14.58 -17.28 -10.30
CA SER A 128 -13.37 -17.34 -11.10
C SER A 128 -12.27 -16.53 -10.43
N TRP A 129 -11.06 -17.09 -10.40
CA TRP A 129 -9.87 -16.41 -9.93
C TRP A 129 -8.85 -16.27 -11.07
N GLU A 130 -8.63 -15.04 -11.51
CA GLU A 130 -7.79 -14.68 -12.65
C GLU A 130 -6.49 -14.01 -12.18
N GLY A 131 -5.94 -14.46 -11.04
CA GLY A 131 -4.74 -13.84 -10.45
C GLY A 131 -3.54 -13.80 -11.41
N ALA A 132 -3.43 -14.76 -12.33
CA ALA A 132 -2.39 -14.80 -13.36
C ALA A 132 -2.53 -13.71 -14.44
N ARG A 133 -3.73 -13.12 -14.62
CA ARG A 133 -3.99 -12.03 -15.57
C ARG A 133 -3.69 -10.64 -14.99
N ARG A 134 -3.25 -10.57 -13.73
CA ARG A 134 -2.90 -9.29 -13.10
C ARG A 134 -1.74 -8.66 -13.87
N PRO A 135 -1.94 -7.46 -14.46
CA PRO A 135 -0.92 -6.89 -15.33
C PRO A 135 0.29 -6.42 -14.52
N VAL A 136 1.48 -6.57 -15.10
CA VAL A 136 2.70 -5.96 -14.57
C VAL A 136 2.89 -4.54 -15.12
N LEU A 137 3.70 -3.72 -14.45
CA LEU A 137 3.89 -2.31 -14.81
C LEU A 137 4.25 -2.12 -16.30
N GLY A 138 5.13 -2.98 -16.84
CA GLY A 138 5.57 -2.91 -18.24
C GLY A 138 4.53 -3.35 -19.28
N GLU A 139 3.44 -4.00 -18.87
CA GLU A 139 2.32 -4.36 -19.76
C GLU A 139 1.32 -3.22 -19.90
N VAL A 140 1.24 -2.33 -18.91
CA VAL A 140 0.29 -1.20 -18.88
C VAL A 140 0.93 0.09 -19.35
N PHE A 141 2.19 0.32 -18.98
CA PHE A 141 2.90 1.56 -19.29
C PHE A 141 4.01 1.31 -20.32
N ASP A 142 4.04 2.15 -21.35
CA ASP A 142 5.08 2.22 -22.37
C ASP A 142 6.36 2.94 -21.89
N ARG A 143 6.38 3.39 -20.63
CA ARG A 143 7.49 4.13 -20.04
C ARG A 143 8.69 3.21 -19.85
N ARG A 144 9.73 3.43 -20.66
CA ARG A 144 11.04 2.82 -20.45
C ARG A 144 11.71 3.43 -19.22
N VAL A 145 11.96 2.61 -18.20
CA VAL A 145 12.84 2.99 -17.09
C VAL A 145 14.21 3.26 -17.69
N ARG A 146 14.68 4.52 -17.64
CA ARG A 146 16.03 4.85 -18.06
C ARG A 146 17.00 4.25 -17.04
N PRO A 147 18.04 3.51 -17.47
CA PRO A 147 19.05 3.03 -16.55
C PRO A 147 19.69 4.21 -15.81
N SER A 148 20.03 4.02 -14.54
CA SER A 148 20.71 5.04 -13.75
C SER A 148 22.07 5.35 -14.37
N GLU A 149 22.35 6.64 -14.60
CA GLU A 149 23.68 7.10 -14.99
C GLU A 149 24.57 7.41 -13.77
N ARG A 150 24.10 7.16 -12.54
CA ARG A 150 24.80 7.57 -11.32
C ARG A 150 26.27 7.14 -11.31
N ASP A 151 26.56 5.86 -11.50
CA ASP A 151 27.93 5.34 -11.47
C ASP A 151 28.81 5.99 -12.55
N ALA A 152 28.25 6.18 -13.74
CA ALA A 152 28.93 6.86 -14.84
C ALA A 152 29.20 8.34 -14.53
N ARG A 153 28.27 9.03 -13.85
CA ARG A 153 28.41 10.43 -13.43
C ARG A 153 29.34 10.62 -12.24
N GLU A 154 29.35 9.67 -11.30
CA GLU A 154 30.26 9.65 -10.15
C GLU A 154 31.70 9.33 -10.57
N ALA A 155 31.88 8.54 -11.63
CA ALA A 155 33.19 8.28 -12.23
C ALA A 155 33.77 9.48 -13.01
N LEU A 156 32.94 10.48 -13.37
CA LEU A 156 33.45 11.69 -14.01
C LEU A 156 34.25 12.53 -13.00
N PRO A 157 35.38 13.12 -13.42
CA PRO A 157 36.12 14.04 -12.57
C PRO A 157 35.20 15.21 -12.19
N ARG A 158 35.21 15.57 -10.91
CA ARG A 158 34.44 16.72 -10.43
C ARG A 158 34.89 17.98 -11.19
N PRO A 159 33.94 18.84 -11.61
CA PRO A 159 34.29 20.05 -12.35
C PRO A 159 35.21 20.93 -11.50
N THR A 160 36.28 21.39 -12.13
CA THR A 160 37.18 22.38 -11.54
C THR A 160 36.68 23.77 -11.88
N PHE A 161 36.33 24.53 -10.85
CA PHE A 161 35.93 25.92 -11.02
C PHE A 161 37.14 26.83 -10.79
N PRO A 162 37.46 27.78 -11.70
CA PRO A 162 38.59 28.70 -11.52
C PRO A 162 38.52 29.50 -10.21
N ILE A 163 37.32 29.84 -9.75
CA ILE A 163 37.13 30.52 -8.47
C ILE A 163 37.50 29.62 -7.28
N MET A 164 37.15 28.33 -7.34
CA MET A 164 37.48 27.38 -6.28
C MET A 164 38.98 27.13 -6.21
N GLN A 165 39.65 27.00 -7.36
CA GLN A 165 41.12 26.92 -7.41
C GLN A 165 41.80 28.15 -6.79
N ARG A 166 41.28 29.35 -7.07
CA ARG A 166 41.78 30.60 -6.45
C ARG A 166 41.56 30.62 -4.95
N MET A 167 40.39 30.18 -4.48
CA MET A 167 40.07 30.09 -3.06
C MET A 167 40.95 29.06 -2.34
N ASP A 168 41.17 27.89 -2.92
CA ASP A 168 42.01 26.83 -2.35
C ASP A 168 43.48 27.27 -2.29
N ALA A 169 43.99 27.92 -3.34
CA ALA A 169 45.34 28.48 -3.35
C ALA A 169 45.50 29.58 -2.28
N TYR A 170 44.52 30.48 -2.17
CA TYR A 170 44.54 31.54 -1.16
C TYR A 170 44.42 31.01 0.27
N ARG A 171 43.54 30.02 0.50
CA ARG A 171 43.42 29.32 1.79
C ARG A 171 44.75 28.65 2.17
N LYS A 172 45.40 27.97 1.22
CA LYS A 172 46.70 27.33 1.45
C LYS A 172 47.77 28.35 1.83
N GLN A 173 47.81 29.49 1.14
CA GLN A 173 48.72 30.58 1.47
C GLN A 173 48.46 31.12 2.89
N LEU A 174 47.19 31.35 3.26
CA LEU A 174 46.85 31.83 4.60
C LEU A 174 47.19 30.82 5.70
N LEU A 175 47.07 29.52 5.44
CA LEU A 175 47.52 28.45 6.34
C LEU A 175 49.05 28.45 6.51
N GLU A 176 49.80 28.60 5.41
CA GLU A 176 51.28 28.68 5.43
C GLU A 176 51.78 29.95 6.14
N GLU A 177 51.08 31.07 5.99
CA GLU A 177 51.35 32.33 6.70
C GLU A 177 50.89 32.31 8.18
N GLY A 178 50.24 31.24 8.64
CA GLY A 178 49.68 31.15 9.99
C GLY A 178 48.53 32.13 10.27
N ARG A 179 47.97 32.74 9.23
CA ARG A 179 46.87 33.72 9.29
C ARG A 179 45.50 33.07 9.19
N TRP A 180 45.47 31.78 8.90
CA TRP A 180 44.29 30.94 8.89
C TRP A 180 44.55 29.68 9.71
N ALA A 181 43.64 29.39 10.64
CA ALA A 181 43.55 28.10 11.30
C ALA A 181 42.11 27.60 11.08
N ASP A 182 41.96 26.39 10.55
CA ASP A 182 40.64 25.77 10.58
C ASP A 182 40.26 25.55 12.04
N ARG A 183 39.10 26.07 12.45
CA ARG A 183 38.56 25.76 13.77
C ARG A 183 38.26 24.27 13.81
N ARG A 184 39.11 23.54 14.52
CA ARG A 184 38.88 22.15 14.92
C ARG A 184 38.43 22.10 16.38
N ASP A 185 37.79 23.17 16.84
CA ASP A 185 37.27 23.26 18.19
C ASP A 185 36.28 22.12 18.37
N GLU A 186 36.66 21.12 19.16
CA GLU A 186 35.74 20.10 19.62
C GLU A 186 34.72 20.79 20.52
N VAL A 187 33.44 20.54 20.27
CA VAL A 187 32.37 21.03 21.14
C VAL A 187 32.58 20.41 22.51
N ASP A 188 32.50 21.21 23.57
CA ASP A 188 32.74 20.70 24.91
C ASP A 188 31.71 19.61 25.28
N PRO A 189 32.08 18.63 26.11
CA PRO A 189 31.21 17.50 26.43
C PRO A 189 29.84 17.87 27.00
N GLU A 190 29.74 18.94 27.80
CA GLU A 190 28.46 19.38 28.38
C GLU A 190 27.54 19.93 27.28
N THR A 191 28.08 20.71 26.35
CA THR A 191 27.33 21.18 25.18
C THR A 191 26.93 20.03 24.25
N VAL A 192 27.76 18.99 24.11
CA VAL A 192 27.42 17.78 23.34
C VAL A 192 26.26 17.01 23.99
N GLU A 193 26.27 16.85 25.30
CA GLU A 193 25.19 16.18 26.04
C GLU A 193 23.89 16.99 25.98
N TRP A 194 23.95 18.30 26.19
CA TRP A 194 22.81 19.19 26.02
C TRP A 194 22.22 19.14 24.60
N MET A 195 23.07 19.08 23.57
CA MET A 195 22.62 18.90 22.18
C MET A 195 21.92 17.56 21.97
N ARG A 196 22.45 16.47 22.56
CA ARG A 196 21.83 15.14 22.50
C ARG A 196 20.49 15.09 23.22
N GLU A 197 20.34 15.76 24.36
CA GLU A 197 19.06 15.89 25.05
C GLU A 197 17.99 16.56 24.18
N MET A 198 18.40 17.55 23.36
CA MET A 198 17.52 18.18 22.37
C MET A 198 17.39 17.39 21.06
N GLY A 199 17.96 16.18 20.96
CA GLY A 199 17.86 15.29 19.80
C GLY A 199 18.81 15.61 18.65
N PHE A 200 19.88 16.39 18.89
CA PHE A 200 20.90 16.73 17.89
C PHE A 200 22.22 15.95 18.09
N GLU A 201 22.87 15.56 17.00
CA GLU A 201 24.23 15.00 17.00
C GLU A 201 25.27 16.03 16.53
N VAL A 202 26.43 16.05 17.17
CA VAL A 202 27.55 16.94 16.83
C VAL A 202 28.14 16.54 15.47
N GLY A 203 28.15 17.48 14.52
CA GLY A 203 28.82 17.32 13.23
C GLY A 203 27.93 16.87 12.05
N GLN A 204 26.63 16.62 12.25
CA GLN A 204 25.71 16.44 11.12
C GLN A 204 25.07 17.77 10.70
N PRO A 205 24.82 18.02 9.40
CA PRO A 205 23.91 19.09 9.01
C PRO A 205 22.51 18.78 9.56
N ARG A 206 21.78 19.82 9.98
CA ARG A 206 20.41 19.67 10.50
C ARG A 206 19.58 18.79 9.57
N PRO A 207 18.80 17.82 10.08
CA PRO A 207 17.76 17.20 9.28
C PRO A 207 16.79 18.29 8.79
N GLU A 208 16.46 18.28 7.49
CA GLU A 208 15.48 19.19 6.91
C GLU A 208 14.14 19.02 7.64
N GLY A 209 13.64 20.10 8.26
CA GLY A 209 12.26 20.15 8.77
C GLY A 209 12.02 20.55 10.23
N SER A 210 13.01 21.02 11.00
CA SER A 210 12.75 21.45 12.39
C SER A 210 12.04 22.83 12.42
N PRO A 211 10.83 22.97 13.01
CA PRO A 211 10.14 24.25 13.15
C PRO A 211 10.71 25.05 14.33
N PHE A 212 10.51 26.37 14.29
CA PHE A 212 10.91 27.33 15.34
C PHE A 212 10.22 27.06 16.68
#